data_AF-A0A6G5AEJ2-F1
#
_entry.id   AF-A0A6G5AEJ2-F1
#
_cell.length_a   1.000
_cell.length_b   1.000
_cell.length_c   1.000
_cell.angle_alpha   90.00
_cell.angle_beta   90.00
_cell.angle_gamma   90.00
#
_symmetry.space_group_name_H-M   'P 1'
#
loop_
_entity.id
_entity.type
_entity.pdbx_description
1 polymer ?
#
loop_
_entity_poly.entity_id
_entity_poly.type
_entity_poly.pdbx_seq_one_letter_code
_entity_poly.pdbx_strand_id
1 'polypeptide(L)'
;MTDKYDYWTQTKQLIRGHPIKLNVSALSCVAENNDDGVQRMDFRYDCETEFSLYIEKGLQSVFNINTTVSFPLIKNSYKERNVVMVNLNNEEEVHKTIQQKSGWSEIRGCDFVVTVTMDGSFAYHSRRRRGNYYNVSVKHLRDYKVKLLKRGKKLQYNITGSYVEKICL
;
A
#
# COMPACT_ATOMS: atom_id res chain seq x y z
N MET A 1 -16.56 0.16 3.59
CA MET A 1 -16.96 -0.83 4.60
C MET A 1 -18.06 -1.71 4.03
N THR A 2 -17.72 -2.90 3.51
CA THR A 2 -18.70 -3.87 2.96
C THR A 2 -19.28 -4.80 4.03
N ASP A 3 -18.69 -4.81 5.21
CA ASP A 3 -19.04 -5.57 6.41
C ASP A 3 -20.39 -5.16 7.02
N LYS A 4 -20.78 -3.89 6.89
CA LYS A 4 -22.06 -3.36 7.40
C LYS A 4 -23.25 -3.55 6.44
N TYR A 5 -23.07 -4.26 5.33
CA TYR A 5 -24.16 -4.50 4.39
C TYR A 5 -25.07 -5.62 4.92
N ASP A 6 -26.38 -5.37 5.05
CA ASP A 6 -27.39 -6.28 5.63
C ASP A 6 -27.38 -7.70 5.06
N TYR A 7 -26.81 -7.89 3.87
CA TYR A 7 -26.58 -9.21 3.32
C TYR A 7 -25.64 -10.08 4.18
N TRP A 8 -24.60 -9.48 4.77
CA TRP A 8 -23.57 -10.20 5.54
C TRP A 8 -23.96 -10.47 6.98
N THR A 9 -24.99 -9.79 7.49
CA THR A 9 -25.50 -10.01 8.86
C THR A 9 -26.47 -11.19 8.95
N GLN A 10 -26.88 -11.77 7.80
CA GLN A 10 -27.76 -12.94 7.74
C GLN A 10 -26.97 -14.26 7.88
N THR A 11 -27.32 -15.08 8.86
CA THR A 11 -26.63 -16.35 9.21
C THR A 11 -26.53 -17.34 8.03
N LYS A 12 -27.53 -17.36 7.13
CA LYS A 12 -27.53 -18.21 5.92
C LYS A 12 -26.49 -17.78 4.87
N GLN A 13 -26.01 -16.54 4.91
CA GLN A 13 -25.11 -15.97 3.90
C GLN A 13 -23.63 -16.07 4.27
N LEU A 14 -23.30 -16.24 5.56
CA LEU A 14 -21.94 -16.56 6.02
C LEU A 14 -21.39 -17.86 5.40
N ILE A 15 -22.28 -18.78 5.03
CA ILE A 15 -21.95 -20.05 4.37
C ILE A 15 -21.56 -19.83 2.89
N ARG A 16 -22.04 -18.75 2.26
CA ARG A 16 -21.87 -18.48 0.82
C ARG A 16 -20.67 -17.61 0.48
N GLY A 17 -20.00 -17.01 1.48
CA GLY A 17 -18.82 -16.18 1.32
C GLY A 17 -18.61 -15.26 2.52
N HIS A 18 -17.69 -14.31 2.39
CA HIS A 18 -17.45 -13.26 3.39
C HIS A 18 -17.17 -11.91 2.74
N PRO A 19 -17.33 -10.79 3.48
CA PRO A 19 -16.99 -9.46 2.99
C PRO A 19 -15.54 -9.39 2.50
N ILE A 20 -15.30 -8.47 1.56
CA ILE A 20 -13.96 -8.24 1.04
C ILE A 20 -13.05 -7.75 2.18
N LYS A 21 -11.92 -8.42 2.34
CA LYS A 21 -10.83 -8.04 3.24
C LYS A 21 -9.60 -7.70 2.40
N LEU A 22 -8.92 -6.63 2.79
CA LEU A 22 -7.64 -6.25 2.20
C LEU A 22 -6.52 -6.71 3.11
N ASN A 23 -5.47 -7.24 2.49
CA ASN A 23 -4.17 -7.42 3.11
C ASN A 23 -3.15 -6.65 2.26
N VAL A 24 -2.42 -5.74 2.86
CA VAL A 24 -1.44 -4.88 2.20
C VAL A 24 -0.08 -5.22 2.80
N SER A 25 0.89 -5.58 1.97
CA SER A 25 2.24 -5.86 2.46
C SER A 25 2.87 -4.60 3.06
N ALA A 26 3.85 -4.78 3.94
CA ALA A 26 4.78 -3.70 4.27
C ALA A 26 5.49 -3.22 2.99
N LEU A 27 5.92 -1.96 3.01
CA LEU A 27 6.68 -1.37 1.90
C LEU A 27 8.10 -1.94 1.88
N SER A 28 8.58 -2.27 0.68
CA SER A 28 9.92 -2.84 0.48
C SER A 28 10.54 -2.31 -0.80
N CYS A 29 11.86 -2.05 -0.79
CA CYS A 29 12.62 -1.77 -2.00
C CYS A 29 12.71 -3.02 -2.91
N VAL A 30 12.73 -2.79 -4.22
CA VAL A 30 13.02 -3.81 -5.22
C VAL A 30 14.51 -4.14 -5.17
N ALA A 31 14.85 -5.42 -4.98
CA ALA A 31 16.20 -5.87 -4.64
C ALA A 31 17.30 -5.48 -5.65
N GLU A 32 16.92 -5.19 -6.90
CA GLU A 32 17.84 -4.89 -8.00
C GLU A 32 18.22 -3.39 -8.10
N ASN A 33 17.48 -2.49 -7.44
CA ASN A 33 17.64 -1.02 -7.55
C ASN A 33 17.98 -0.34 -6.19
N ASN A 34 18.72 -1.02 -5.32
CA ASN A 34 18.97 -0.53 -3.96
C ASN A 34 20.13 0.49 -3.83
N ASP A 35 20.73 0.92 -4.94
CA ASP A 35 21.95 1.70 -4.91
C ASP A 35 22.00 2.76 -6.03
N ASP A 36 21.00 3.64 -6.08
CA ASP A 36 21.02 4.87 -6.91
C ASP A 36 22.12 5.88 -6.47
N GLY A 37 23.06 5.43 -5.64
CA GLY A 37 24.11 6.24 -5.04
C GLY A 37 23.61 6.98 -3.81
N VAL A 38 24.50 7.09 -2.82
CA VAL A 38 24.27 7.89 -1.63
C VAL A 38 24.66 9.35 -1.95
N GLN A 39 23.71 10.28 -1.88
CA GLN A 39 24.01 11.70 -1.98
C GLN A 39 24.23 12.27 -0.59
N ARG A 40 25.37 12.94 -0.37
CA ARG A 40 25.73 13.55 0.91
C ARG A 40 25.97 15.04 0.73
N MET A 41 25.42 15.84 1.63
CA MET A 41 25.81 17.25 1.75
C MET A 41 27.05 17.40 2.63
N ASP A 42 28.01 18.22 2.18
CA ASP A 42 29.31 18.43 2.85
C ASP A 42 29.29 19.59 3.86
N PHE A 43 28.12 20.15 4.16
CA PHE A 43 27.97 21.22 5.15
C PHE A 43 26.82 20.90 6.11
N ARG A 44 26.95 21.43 7.34
CA ARG A 44 25.96 21.28 8.39
C ARG A 44 24.88 22.35 8.27
N TYR A 45 23.62 21.96 8.39
CA TYR A 45 22.48 22.86 8.38
C TYR A 45 21.33 22.28 9.21
N ASP A 46 20.29 23.07 9.44
CA ASP A 46 19.04 22.57 10.02
C ASP A 46 18.33 21.71 8.99
N CYS A 47 18.39 20.40 9.20
CA CYS A 47 17.93 19.42 8.24
C CYS A 47 16.75 18.61 8.81
N GLU A 48 15.99 18.02 7.90
CA GLU A 48 14.81 17.21 8.23
C GLU A 48 15.11 15.75 7.91
N THR A 49 14.83 14.86 8.85
CA THR A 49 14.77 13.42 8.59
C THR A 49 13.37 13.11 8.08
N GLU A 50 13.25 12.65 6.84
CA GLU A 50 11.97 12.50 6.14
C GLU A 50 12.02 11.39 5.09
N PHE A 51 10.85 11.01 4.58
CA PHE A 51 10.75 10.23 3.36
C PHE A 51 9.60 10.69 2.47
N SER A 52 9.77 10.44 1.18
CA SER A 52 8.75 10.62 0.15
C SER A 52 8.52 9.33 -0.62
N LEU A 53 7.27 9.09 -0.99
CA LEU A 53 6.82 8.03 -1.89
C LEU A 53 6.20 8.69 -3.12
N TYR A 54 6.72 8.39 -4.30
CA TYR A 54 6.18 8.81 -5.59
C TYR A 54 5.50 7.61 -6.24
N ILE A 55 4.18 7.63 -6.35
CA ILE A 55 3.38 6.46 -6.74
C ILE A 55 3.12 6.52 -8.25
N GLU A 56 3.79 5.65 -9.01
CA GLU A 56 3.60 5.56 -10.47
C GLU A 56 2.39 4.71 -10.86
N LYS A 57 2.17 3.61 -10.13
CA LYS A 57 1.07 2.67 -10.37
C LYS A 57 0.25 2.53 -9.10
N GLY A 58 -0.61 3.50 -8.88
CA GLY A 58 -1.54 3.52 -7.76
C GLY A 58 -2.70 2.53 -7.93
N LEU A 59 -3.54 2.48 -6.89
CA LEU A 59 -4.82 1.80 -6.92
C LEU A 59 -5.86 2.70 -6.24
N GLN A 60 -6.92 3.05 -6.96
CA GLN A 60 -8.09 3.68 -6.36
C GLN A 60 -9.08 2.59 -5.93
N SER A 61 -9.40 2.59 -4.64
CA SER A 61 -10.23 1.57 -4.02
C SER A 61 -11.22 2.20 -3.04
N VAL A 62 -12.35 1.55 -2.83
CA VAL A 62 -13.31 1.88 -1.76
C VAL A 62 -12.84 1.39 -0.38
N PHE A 63 -11.68 0.74 -0.33
CA PHE A 63 -11.04 0.25 0.88
C PHE A 63 -9.76 1.03 1.12
N ASN A 64 -9.45 1.29 2.40
CA ASN A 64 -8.20 1.94 2.78
C ASN A 64 -7.02 1.00 2.48
N ILE A 65 -5.99 1.55 1.83
CA ILE A 65 -4.79 0.81 1.45
C ILE A 65 -3.66 1.28 2.36
N ASN A 66 -3.69 0.83 3.61
CA ASN A 66 -2.70 1.20 4.59
C ASN A 66 -1.52 0.23 4.55
N THR A 67 -0.30 0.76 4.36
CA THR A 67 0.96 0.02 4.50
C THR A 67 1.82 0.62 5.61
N THR A 68 2.82 -0.13 6.04
CA THR A 68 3.83 0.29 7.01
C THR A 68 5.16 0.51 6.31
N VAL A 69 5.79 1.64 6.63
CA VAL A 69 7.16 1.98 6.25
C VAL A 69 8.02 1.84 7.50
N SER A 70 8.95 0.89 7.49
CA SER A 70 10.00 0.81 8.51
C SER A 70 11.09 1.79 8.13
N PHE A 71 11.06 2.99 8.68
CA PHE A 71 12.04 4.04 8.43
C PHE A 71 13.26 3.88 9.36
N PRO A 72 14.49 4.02 8.85
CA PRO A 72 14.81 4.10 7.43
C PRO A 72 14.59 2.75 6.75
N LEU A 73 14.10 2.82 5.52
CA LEU A 73 13.82 1.62 4.72
C LEU A 73 15.10 1.08 4.10
N ILE A 74 15.96 1.98 3.66
CA ILE A 74 17.24 1.65 3.04
C ILE A 74 18.29 1.56 4.16
N LYS A 75 19.13 0.51 4.12
CA LYS A 75 20.12 0.28 5.19
C LYS A 75 21.14 1.41 5.22
N ASN A 76 21.27 2.09 6.36
CA ASN A 76 22.23 3.18 6.57
C ASN A 76 22.81 3.13 8.01
N SER A 77 23.53 4.18 8.40
CA SER A 77 24.18 4.31 9.72
C SER A 77 23.25 4.85 10.82
N TYR A 78 22.03 5.27 10.47
CA TYR A 78 21.04 5.80 11.41
C TYR A 78 20.50 4.67 12.29
N LYS A 79 20.54 4.90 13.61
CA LYS A 79 20.24 3.86 14.61
C LYS A 79 18.75 3.79 14.96
N GLU A 80 18.03 4.89 14.81
CA GLU A 80 16.63 4.95 15.18
C GLU A 80 15.76 4.31 14.10
N ARG A 81 14.80 3.48 14.54
CA ARG A 81 13.82 2.85 13.66
C ARG A 81 12.43 3.31 14.04
N ASN A 82 11.72 3.86 13.08
CA ASN A 82 10.35 4.33 13.22
C ASN A 82 9.44 3.54 12.27
N VAL A 83 8.31 3.05 12.75
CA VAL A 83 7.30 2.42 11.89
C VAL A 83 6.22 3.45 11.62
N VAL A 84 6.12 3.90 10.37
CA VAL A 84 5.15 4.90 9.93
C VAL A 84 4.08 4.24 9.11
N MET A 85 2.81 4.45 9.48
CA MET A 85 1.68 3.97 8.69
C MET A 85 1.32 5.02 7.64
N VAL A 86 1.18 4.60 6.39
CA VAL A 86 0.80 5.46 5.26
C VAL A 86 -0.36 4.84 4.51
N ASN A 87 -1.29 5.68 4.05
CA ASN A 87 -2.40 5.27 3.18
C ASN A 87 -1.98 5.57 1.73
N LEU A 88 -2.07 4.58 0.85
CA LEU A 88 -1.71 4.70 -0.58
C LEU A 88 -2.94 4.77 -1.48
N ASN A 89 -4.14 4.82 -0.90
CA ASN A 89 -5.38 4.78 -1.67
C ASN A 89 -5.59 6.07 -2.46
N ASN A 90 -5.51 5.99 -3.79
CA ASN A 90 -5.66 7.14 -4.69
C ASN A 90 -4.65 8.27 -4.41
N GLU A 91 -3.46 7.93 -3.94
CA GLU A 91 -2.37 8.90 -3.74
C GLU A 91 -1.40 8.86 -4.93
N GLU A 92 -0.86 10.03 -5.28
CA GLU A 92 0.24 10.19 -6.24
C GLU A 92 1.57 10.42 -5.52
N GLU A 93 1.53 11.08 -4.36
CA GLU A 93 2.70 11.35 -3.52
C GLU A 93 2.34 11.23 -2.03
N VAL A 94 3.24 10.65 -1.24
CA VAL A 94 3.13 10.68 0.23
C VAL A 94 4.45 11.16 0.81
N HIS A 95 4.40 12.26 1.56
CA HIS A 95 5.55 12.83 2.25
C HIS A 95 5.39 12.76 3.78
N LYS A 96 6.46 12.42 4.50
CA LYS A 96 6.47 12.33 5.96
C LYS A 96 7.80 12.82 6.55
N THR A 97 7.72 13.87 7.36
CA THR A 97 8.81 14.31 8.25
C THR A 97 8.78 13.51 9.56
N ILE A 98 9.92 12.96 9.94
CA ILE A 98 10.11 12.18 11.18
C ILE A 98 10.66 13.06 12.30
N GLN A 99 11.68 13.86 11.98
CA GLN A 99 12.43 14.67 12.93
C GLN A 99 13.06 15.86 12.21
N GLN A 100 13.27 16.96 12.93
CA GLN A 100 14.15 18.05 12.50
C GLN A 100 15.34 18.14 13.46
N LYS A 101 16.57 18.22 12.93
CA LYS A 101 17.78 18.47 13.72
C LYS A 101 18.89 19.09 12.88
N SER A 102 19.86 19.73 13.53
CA SER A 102 21.06 20.24 12.85
C SER A 102 22.09 19.12 12.61
N GLY A 103 22.46 18.88 11.36
CA GLY A 103 23.38 17.79 10.98
C GLY A 103 23.79 17.83 9.51
N TRP A 104 24.43 16.75 9.06
CA TRP A 104 24.65 16.49 7.64
C TRP A 104 23.51 15.65 7.08
N SER A 105 23.11 15.90 5.84
CA SER A 105 22.07 15.10 5.20
C SER A 105 22.65 14.01 4.31
N GLU A 106 22.06 12.82 4.42
CA GLU A 106 22.27 11.69 3.54
C GLU A 106 20.96 11.35 2.85
N ILE A 107 20.95 11.36 1.52
CA ILE A 107 19.77 11.07 0.69
C ILE A 107 20.00 9.76 -0.05
N ARG A 108 18.98 8.91 -0.06
CA ARG A 108 18.97 7.61 -0.75
C ARG A 108 17.62 7.38 -1.40
N GLY A 109 17.64 6.65 -2.52
CA GLY A 109 16.45 6.27 -3.26
C GLY A 109 16.41 4.79 -3.58
N CYS A 110 15.21 4.26 -3.77
CA CYS A 110 14.98 2.94 -4.35
C CYS A 110 13.60 2.91 -5.03
N ASP A 111 13.41 2.03 -6.00
CA ASP A 111 12.05 1.67 -6.41
C ASP A 111 11.40 0.77 -5.36
N PHE A 112 10.12 0.99 -5.08
CA PHE A 112 9.37 0.20 -4.12
C PHE A 112 8.25 -0.62 -4.77
N VAL A 113 7.85 -1.66 -4.05
CA VAL A 113 6.65 -2.44 -4.35
C VAL A 113 5.83 -2.68 -3.09
N VAL A 114 4.53 -2.46 -3.18
CA VAL A 114 3.54 -2.83 -2.15
C VAL A 114 2.50 -3.74 -2.78
N THR A 115 2.35 -4.94 -2.23
CA THR A 115 1.38 -5.92 -2.73
C THR A 115 0.06 -5.78 -1.99
N VAL A 116 -0.99 -5.42 -2.71
CA VAL A 116 -2.37 -5.39 -2.23
C VAL A 116 -3.05 -6.70 -2.62
N THR A 117 -3.53 -7.44 -1.62
CA THR A 117 -4.28 -8.67 -1.79
C THR A 117 -5.71 -8.50 -1.29
N MET A 118 -6.69 -8.78 -2.14
CA MET A 118 -8.10 -8.73 -1.81
C MET A 118 -8.66 -10.15 -1.75
N ASP A 119 -9.40 -10.46 -0.69
CA ASP A 119 -10.07 -11.75 -0.50
C ASP A 119 -11.51 -11.55 -0.06
N GLY A 120 -12.40 -12.44 -0.50
CA GLY A 120 -13.83 -12.39 -0.18
C GLY A 120 -14.69 -12.14 -1.40
N SER A 121 -15.86 -11.55 -1.16
CA SER A 121 -16.89 -11.36 -2.18
C SER A 121 -17.68 -10.08 -1.91
N PHE A 122 -18.31 -9.55 -2.96
CA PHE A 122 -19.33 -8.52 -2.83
C PHE A 122 -20.67 -9.10 -3.24
N ALA A 123 -21.74 -8.60 -2.63
CA ALA A 123 -23.10 -8.97 -2.99
C ALA A 123 -23.78 -7.82 -3.71
N TYR A 124 -24.57 -8.12 -4.73
CA TYR A 124 -25.42 -7.13 -5.40
C TYR A 124 -26.86 -7.64 -5.50
N HIS A 125 -27.79 -6.69 -5.42
CA HIS A 125 -29.22 -6.95 -5.54
C HIS A 125 -29.68 -6.73 -6.98
N SER A 126 -30.22 -7.77 -7.63
CA SER A 126 -30.74 -7.63 -8.99
C SER A 126 -32.21 -7.20 -8.97
N ARG A 127 -32.47 -5.96 -9.38
CA ARG A 127 -33.85 -5.45 -9.55
C ARG A 127 -34.66 -6.24 -10.59
N ARG A 128 -34.00 -6.87 -11.57
CA ARG A 128 -34.65 -7.57 -12.68
C ARG A 128 -35.05 -9.02 -12.38
N ARG A 129 -34.48 -9.64 -11.33
CA ARG A 129 -34.75 -11.04 -10.98
C ARG A 129 -35.20 -11.16 -9.51
N ARG A 130 -36.47 -10.82 -9.27
CA ARG A 130 -37.25 -11.12 -8.05
C ARG A 130 -36.52 -10.89 -6.71
N GLY A 131 -35.77 -9.80 -6.60
CA GLY A 131 -35.21 -9.36 -5.31
C GLY A 131 -34.10 -10.26 -4.74
N ASN A 132 -33.45 -11.08 -5.57
CA ASN A 132 -32.39 -11.97 -5.11
C ASN A 132 -31.04 -11.25 -4.98
N TYR A 133 -30.32 -11.56 -3.91
CA TYR A 133 -28.92 -11.18 -3.73
C TYR A 133 -28.00 -12.20 -4.39
N TYR A 134 -27.03 -11.69 -5.16
CA TYR A 134 -26.02 -12.49 -5.84
C TYR A 134 -24.66 -12.21 -5.22
N ASN A 135 -23.97 -13.28 -4.81
CA ASN A 135 -22.62 -13.19 -4.29
C ASN A 135 -21.59 -13.37 -5.41
N VAL A 136 -20.64 -12.44 -5.52
CA VAL A 136 -19.56 -12.49 -6.53
C VAL A 136 -18.21 -12.40 -5.84
N SER A 137 -17.40 -13.44 -6.02
CA SER A 137 -16.03 -13.46 -5.50
C SER A 137 -15.15 -12.44 -6.23
N VAL A 138 -14.29 -11.75 -5.47
CA VAL A 138 -13.35 -10.74 -5.99
C VAL A 138 -12.43 -11.28 -7.09
N LYS A 139 -12.17 -12.58 -7.11
CA LYS A 139 -11.37 -13.24 -8.16
C LYS A 139 -11.94 -13.05 -9.56
N HIS A 140 -13.25 -12.78 -9.68
CA HIS A 140 -13.92 -12.56 -10.95
C HIS A 140 -13.70 -11.13 -11.49
N LEU A 141 -13.18 -10.22 -10.66
CA LEU A 141 -12.77 -8.88 -11.06
C LEU A 141 -11.35 -8.84 -11.67
N ARG A 142 -10.75 -10.01 -11.98
CA ARG A 142 -9.43 -10.06 -12.61
C ARG A 142 -9.43 -9.33 -13.94
N ASP A 143 -8.37 -8.58 -14.17
CA ASP A 143 -8.10 -7.94 -15.45
C ASP A 143 -6.59 -7.89 -15.68
N TYR A 144 -6.13 -8.66 -16.67
CA TYR A 144 -4.72 -8.79 -17.01
C TYR A 144 -4.15 -7.52 -17.67
N LYS A 145 -4.99 -6.70 -18.31
CA LYS A 145 -4.54 -5.45 -18.97
C LYS A 145 -4.04 -4.44 -17.94
N VAL A 146 -4.69 -4.39 -16.79
CA VAL A 146 -4.32 -3.52 -15.66
C VAL A 146 -3.53 -4.26 -14.59
N LYS A 147 -2.98 -5.45 -14.90
CA LYS A 147 -2.17 -6.26 -13.98
C LYS A 147 -2.88 -6.61 -12.65
N LEU A 148 -4.20 -6.72 -12.66
CA LEU A 148 -5.01 -7.16 -11.53
C LEU A 148 -5.17 -8.68 -11.58
N LEU A 149 -4.26 -9.37 -10.91
CA LEU A 149 -4.01 -10.80 -11.10
C LEU A 149 -4.83 -11.66 -10.15
N LYS A 150 -5.35 -12.77 -10.66
CA LYS A 150 -5.95 -13.82 -9.83
C LYS A 150 -4.87 -14.72 -9.23
N ARG A 151 -4.85 -14.87 -7.90
CA ARG A 151 -4.01 -15.83 -7.17
C ARG A 151 -4.90 -16.73 -6.31
N GLY A 152 -5.19 -17.94 -6.80
CA GLY A 152 -6.13 -18.84 -6.15
C GLY A 152 -7.55 -18.25 -6.05
N LYS A 153 -8.02 -17.99 -4.83
CA LYS A 153 -9.31 -17.32 -4.55
C LYS A 153 -9.19 -15.81 -4.36
N LYS A 154 -7.97 -15.27 -4.39
CA LYS A 154 -7.67 -13.86 -4.10
C LYS A 154 -7.37 -13.09 -5.38
N LEU A 155 -7.49 -11.78 -5.27
CA LEU A 155 -7.05 -10.81 -6.27
C LEU A 155 -5.80 -10.11 -5.75
N GLN A 156 -4.81 -9.91 -6.61
CA GLN A 156 -3.55 -9.28 -6.25
C GLN A 156 -3.25 -8.13 -7.22
N TYR A 157 -2.82 -7.00 -6.66
CA TYR A 157 -2.31 -5.85 -7.39
C TYR A 157 -1.02 -5.37 -6.72
N ASN A 158 -0.06 -4.93 -7.52
CA ASN A 158 1.19 -4.37 -7.01
C ASN A 158 1.18 -2.87 -7.24
N ILE A 159 1.18 -2.09 -6.14
CA ILE A 159 1.45 -0.66 -6.18
C ILE A 159 2.96 -0.49 -6.30
N THR A 160 3.41 0.31 -7.26
CA THR A 160 4.83 0.55 -7.51
C THR A 160 5.11 2.03 -7.67
N GLY A 161 6.36 2.41 -7.44
CA GLY A 161 6.88 3.75 -7.66
C GLY A 161 8.25 3.90 -7.03
N SER A 162 8.65 5.13 -6.74
CA SER A 162 9.97 5.44 -6.19
C SER A 162 9.85 5.93 -4.75
N TYR A 163 10.80 5.52 -3.92
CA TYR A 163 10.95 5.91 -2.53
C TYR A 163 12.24 6.70 -2.37
N VAL A 164 12.17 7.81 -1.64
CA VAL A 164 13.34 8.62 -1.29
C VAL A 164 13.33 8.85 0.21
N GLU A 165 14.46 8.60 0.87
CA GLU A 165 14.69 8.97 2.27
C GLU A 165 15.81 10.00 2.37
N LYS A 166 15.61 11.00 3.22
CA LYS A 166 16.63 11.96 3.64
C LYS A 166 16.81 11.81 5.15
N ILE A 167 18.04 11.59 5.57
CA ILE A 167 18.38 11.37 6.98
C ILE A 167 19.37 12.42 7.42
N CYS A 168 19.07 13.07 8.53
CA CYS A 168 20.05 13.87 9.25
C CYS A 168 20.93 12.99 10.12
N LEU A 169 22.24 13.14 9.98
CA LEU A 169 23.26 12.53 10.83
C LEU A 169 23.80 13.57 11.82
#